data_AF-A0A5K0X576-F1
#
_entry.id   AF-A0A5K0X576-F1
#
_cell.length_a   1.000
_cell.length_b   1.000
_cell.length_c   1.000
_cell.angle_alpha   90.00
_cell.angle_beta   90.00
_cell.angle_gamma   90.00
#
_symmetry.space_group_name_H-M   'P 1'
#
loop_
_entity.id
_entity.type
_entity.pdbx_description
1 polymer ?
#
loop_
_entity_poly.entity_id
_entity_poly.type
_entity_poly.pdbx_seq_one_letter_code
_entity_poly.pdbx_strand_id
1 'polypeptide(L)'
;VGPRLRGDKERFPPNNVLLMLAGAGLLWLGWSGFNGGAPYAANLVSSMAVLNTNICAATSLLVWTTLDVLFFGKPSVIGAVQGMMTGLVCITPGA
;
A
#
# COMPACT_ATOMS: atom_id res chain seq x y z
N VAL A 1 7.22 26.17 1.56
CA VAL A 1 6.44 25.42 0.55
C VAL A 1 4.97 25.57 0.90
N GLY A 2 4.15 26.14 0.00
CA GLY A 2 2.71 26.35 0.19
C GLY A 2 1.87 25.36 -0.62
N PRO A 3 0.56 25.25 -0.37
CA PRO A 3 -0.31 24.36 -1.13
C PRO A 3 -0.41 24.80 -2.59
N ARG A 4 -0.70 23.84 -3.48
CA ARG A 4 -1.03 24.10 -4.89
C ARG A 4 -2.19 25.09 -5.03
N LEU A 5 -2.35 25.69 -6.22
CA LEU A 5 -3.47 26.58 -6.52
C LEU A 5 -4.81 25.84 -6.35
N ARG A 6 -5.88 26.58 -6.03
CA ARG A 6 -7.19 25.99 -5.77
C ARG A 6 -7.76 25.28 -7.01
N GLY A 7 -7.63 25.88 -8.18
CA GLY A 7 -8.09 25.28 -9.45
C GLY A 7 -7.47 23.92 -9.74
N ASP A 8 -6.18 23.75 -9.42
CA ASP A 8 -5.46 22.48 -9.62
C ASP A 8 -5.92 21.37 -8.65
N LYS A 9 -6.44 21.74 -7.48
CA LYS A 9 -6.93 20.79 -6.47
C LYS A 9 -8.36 20.32 -6.76
N GLU A 10 -9.21 21.19 -7.28
CA GLU A 10 -10.61 20.88 -7.56
C GLU A 10 -10.76 19.86 -8.70
N ARG A 11 -9.80 19.80 -9.63
CA ARG A 11 -9.81 18.85 -10.74
C ARG A 11 -8.44 18.20 -10.96
N PHE A 12 -8.14 17.19 -10.15
CA PHE A 12 -6.87 16.48 -10.17
C PHE A 12 -7.03 14.98 -10.49
N PRO A 13 -7.47 14.62 -11.71
CA PRO A 13 -7.51 13.22 -12.10
C PRO A 13 -6.08 12.67 -12.24
N PRO A 14 -5.82 11.41 -11.85
CA PRO A 14 -4.54 10.77 -12.10
C PRO A 14 -4.31 10.67 -13.61
N ASN A 15 -3.15 11.10 -14.06
CA ASN A 15 -2.77 11.10 -15.48
C ASN A 15 -2.46 9.69 -16.02
N ASN A 16 -1.95 8.78 -15.17
CA ASN A 16 -1.57 7.43 -15.57
C ASN A 16 -1.71 6.43 -14.40
N VAL A 17 -2.83 5.73 -14.36
CA VAL A 17 -3.14 4.71 -13.33
C VAL A 17 -2.25 3.47 -13.48
N LEU A 18 -1.83 3.12 -14.70
CA LEU A 18 -0.97 1.95 -14.93
C LEU A 18 0.42 2.17 -14.33
N LEU A 19 0.99 3.37 -14.47
CA LEU A 19 2.27 3.72 -13.85
C LEU A 19 2.17 3.70 -12.32
N MET A 20 1.04 4.16 -11.77
CA MET A 20 0.77 4.08 -10.33
C MET A 20 0.76 2.62 -9.86
N LEU A 21 0.10 1.72 -10.60
CA LEU A 21 0.09 0.29 -10.29
C LEU A 21 1.46 -0.37 -10.38
N ALA A 22 2.28 0.01 -11.38
CA ALA A 22 3.66 -0.46 -11.46
C ALA A 22 4.46 -0.02 -10.22
N GLY A 23 4.32 1.24 -9.80
CA GLY A 23 4.93 1.74 -8.57
C GLY A 23 4.44 1.01 -7.32
N ALA A 24 3.13 0.74 -7.23
CA ALA A 24 2.54 -0.02 -6.12
C ALA A 24 3.12 -1.45 -6.03
N GLY A 25 3.25 -2.14 -7.16
CA GLY A 25 3.86 -3.47 -7.21
C GLY A 25 5.34 -3.47 -6.81
N LEU A 26 6.11 -2.48 -7.27
CA LEU A 26 7.51 -2.31 -6.87
C LEU A 26 7.63 -2.02 -5.37
N LEU A 27 6.74 -1.20 -4.81
CA LEU A 27 6.71 -0.91 -3.38
C LEU A 27 6.40 -2.16 -2.57
N TRP A 28 5.38 -2.95 -2.94
CA TRP A 28 5.06 -4.19 -2.23
C TRP A 28 6.24 -5.17 -2.26
N LEU A 29 6.81 -5.41 -3.44
CA LEU A 29 7.98 -6.29 -3.60
C LEU A 29 9.15 -5.81 -2.74
N GLY A 30 9.48 -4.52 -2.84
CA GLY A 30 10.56 -3.90 -2.07
C GLY A 30 10.32 -3.95 -0.56
N TRP A 31 9.06 -3.84 -0.11
CA TRP A 31 8.72 -3.86 1.31
C TRP A 31 8.98 -5.20 1.98
N SER A 32 8.87 -6.30 1.22
CA SER A 32 9.25 -7.62 1.73
C SER A 32 10.75 -7.67 2.07
N GLY A 33 11.59 -7.00 1.28
CA GLY A 33 13.01 -6.80 1.59
C GLY A 33 13.25 -5.80 2.73
N PHE A 34 12.45 -4.73 2.79
CA PHE A 34 12.54 -3.71 3.85
C PHE A 34 12.26 -4.30 5.25
N ASN A 35 11.14 -5.00 5.40
CA ASN A 35 10.76 -5.64 6.66
C ASN A 35 11.54 -6.94 6.90
N GLY A 36 11.60 -7.82 5.90
CA GLY A 36 12.31 -9.10 6.00
C GLY A 36 13.81 -8.96 6.17
N GLY A 37 14.41 -7.88 5.69
CA GLY A 37 15.84 -7.59 5.80
C GLY A 37 16.22 -6.87 7.10
N ALA A 38 15.27 -6.36 7.88
CA ALA A 38 15.53 -5.64 9.12
C ALA A 38 16.38 -6.43 10.16
N PRO A 39 16.28 -7.77 10.25
CA PRO A 39 17.15 -8.56 11.13
C PRO A 39 18.61 -8.69 10.65
N TYR A 40 18.96 -8.21 9.46
CA TYR A 40 20.28 -8.35 8.81
C TYR A 40 20.81 -9.78 8.68
N ALA A 41 19.91 -10.78 8.75
CA ALA A 41 20.24 -12.20 8.64
C ALA A 41 19.04 -12.99 8.11
N ALA A 42 19.32 -14.07 7.38
CA ALA A 42 18.30 -15.02 6.93
C ALA A 42 17.99 -16.01 8.07
N ASN A 43 17.00 -15.66 8.89
CA ASN A 43 16.58 -16.44 10.05
C ASN A 43 15.04 -16.49 10.18
N LEU A 44 14.54 -17.14 11.24
CA LEU A 44 13.11 -17.28 11.48
C LEU A 44 12.39 -15.92 11.59
N VAL A 45 13.01 -14.91 12.20
CA VAL A 45 12.44 -13.57 12.33
C VAL A 45 12.26 -12.92 10.94
N SER A 46 13.26 -13.05 10.07
CA SER A 46 13.17 -12.57 8.68
C SER A 46 12.01 -13.22 7.92
N SER A 47 11.83 -14.55 8.04
CA SER A 47 10.72 -15.26 7.41
C SER A 47 9.35 -14.82 7.95
N MET A 48 9.23 -14.62 9.27
CA MET A 48 8.00 -14.11 9.89
C MET A 48 7.69 -12.69 9.42
N ALA A 49 8.70 -11.82 9.34
CA ALA A 49 8.53 -10.44 8.87
C ALA A 49 8.01 -10.38 7.42
N VAL A 50 8.52 -11.22 6.53
CA VAL A 50 8.00 -11.31 5.15
C VAL A 50 6.56 -11.80 5.14
N LEU A 51 6.23 -12.81 5.96
CA LEU A 51 4.87 -13.36 6.04
C LEU A 51 3.87 -12.31 6.56
N ASN A 52 4.20 -11.65 7.68
CA ASN A 52 3.39 -10.60 8.30
C ASN A 52 3.16 -9.44 7.32
N THR A 53 4.20 -9.04 6.59
CA THR A 53 4.13 -7.98 5.58
C THR A 53 3.09 -8.30 4.50
N ASN A 54 3.11 -9.51 3.95
CA ASN A 54 2.18 -9.90 2.89
C ASN A 54 0.74 -10.05 3.42
N ILE A 55 0.56 -10.68 4.58
CA ILE A 55 -0.77 -10.86 5.18
C ILE A 55 -1.40 -9.51 5.52
N CYS A 56 -0.63 -8.59 6.12
CA CYS A 56 -1.16 -7.29 6.51
C CYS A 56 -1.50 -6.41 5.29
N ALA A 57 -0.63 -6.37 4.29
CA ALA A 57 -0.87 -5.64 3.04
C ALA A 57 -2.12 -6.17 2.30
N ALA A 58 -2.25 -7.50 2.17
CA ALA A 58 -3.40 -8.13 1.53
C ALA A 58 -4.70 -7.87 2.31
N THR A 59 -4.66 -8.03 3.64
CA THR A 59 -5.84 -7.78 4.49
C THR A 59 -6.28 -6.34 4.42
N SER A 60 -5.36 -5.37 4.52
CA SER A 60 -5.68 -3.95 4.44
C SER A 60 -6.23 -3.56 3.07
N LEU A 61 -5.66 -4.08 1.97
CA LEU A 61 -6.20 -3.91 0.62
C LEU A 61 -7.64 -4.45 0.51
N LEU A 62 -7.90 -5.67 0.99
CA LEU A 62 -9.23 -6.28 0.92
C LEU A 62 -10.24 -5.51 1.76
N VAL A 63 -9.86 -5.08 2.96
CA VAL A 63 -10.71 -4.24 3.82
C VAL A 63 -11.03 -2.94 3.10
N TRP A 64 -10.03 -2.23 2.55
CA TRP A 64 -10.25 -0.96 1.88
C TRP A 64 -11.15 -1.09 0.65
N THR A 65 -10.89 -2.09 -0.20
CA THR A 65 -11.71 -2.34 -1.38
C THR A 65 -13.14 -2.77 -1.02
N THR A 66 -13.31 -3.51 0.08
CA THR A 66 -14.65 -3.82 0.61
C THR A 66 -15.36 -2.55 1.08
N LEU A 67 -14.67 -1.67 1.81
CA LEU A 67 -15.22 -0.39 2.23
C LEU A 67 -15.59 0.49 1.03
N ASP A 68 -14.77 0.50 -0.03
CA ASP A 68 -15.10 1.22 -1.27
C ASP A 68 -16.44 0.74 -1.86
N VAL A 69 -16.65 -0.57 -1.91
CA VAL A 69 -17.91 -1.16 -2.38
C VAL A 69 -19.07 -0.79 -1.45
N LEU A 70 -18.88 -0.85 -0.13
CA LEU A 70 -19.93 -0.55 0.85
C LEU A 70 -20.37 0.91 0.84
N PHE A 71 -19.43 1.86 0.70
CA PHE A 71 -19.74 3.29 0.77
C PHE A 71 -19.95 3.97 -0.58
N PHE A 72 -19.30 3.49 -1.63
CA PHE A 72 -19.32 4.12 -2.96
C PHE A 72 -19.91 3.22 -4.06
N GLY A 73 -20.32 1.99 -3.72
CA GLY A 73 -21.02 1.06 -4.62
C GLY A 73 -20.14 0.39 -5.67
N LYS A 74 -18.83 0.67 -5.69
CA LYS A 74 -17.87 0.09 -6.64
C LYS A 74 -16.45 0.10 -6.06
N PRO A 75 -15.60 -0.88 -6.42
CA PRO A 75 -14.20 -0.89 -5.99
C PRO A 75 -13.41 0.24 -6.67
N SER A 76 -12.41 0.79 -5.96
CA SER A 76 -11.46 1.78 -6.50
C SER A 76 -10.07 1.19 -6.60
N VAL A 77 -9.43 1.31 -7.78
CA VAL A 77 -8.02 0.93 -7.96
C VAL A 77 -7.09 1.80 -7.10
N ILE A 78 -7.42 3.10 -6.99
CA ILE A 78 -6.67 4.04 -6.15
C ILE A 78 -6.87 3.66 -4.67
N GLY A 79 -8.09 3.32 -4.28
CA GLY A 79 -8.41 2.83 -2.93
C GLY A 79 -7.68 1.54 -2.60
N ALA A 80 -7.62 0.58 -3.53
CA ALA A 80 -6.88 -0.67 -3.36
C ALA A 80 -5.38 -0.43 -3.08
N VAL A 81 -4.75 0.46 -3.85
CA VAL A 81 -3.33 0.82 -3.65
C VAL A 81 -3.14 1.58 -2.34
N GLN A 82 -4.08 2.46 -1.96
CA GLN A 82 -4.05 3.12 -0.65
C GLN A 82 -4.14 2.10 0.49
N GLY A 83 -5.08 1.14 0.43
CA GLY A 83 -5.21 0.07 1.41
C GLY A 83 -3.96 -0.79 1.52
N MET A 84 -3.39 -1.20 0.39
CA MET A 84 -2.09 -1.90 0.38
C MET A 84 -1.01 -1.09 1.09
N MET A 85 -0.85 0.19 0.75
CA MET A 85 0.15 1.07 1.37
C MET A 85 -0.10 1.24 2.87
N THR A 86 -1.34 1.39 3.30
CA THR A 86 -1.70 1.45 4.72
C THR A 86 -1.29 0.17 5.44
N GLY A 87 -1.60 -1.01 4.91
CA GLY A 87 -1.18 -2.28 5.51
C GLY A 87 0.34 -2.41 5.64
N LEU A 88 1.08 -2.08 4.58
CA LEU A 88 2.55 -2.10 4.57
C LEU A 88 3.14 -1.16 5.62
N VAL A 89 2.64 0.07 5.73
CA VAL A 89 3.10 1.04 6.73
C VAL A 89 2.75 0.59 8.15
N CYS A 90 1.53 0.13 8.37
CA CYS A 90 1.06 -0.29 9.69
C CYS A 90 1.81 -1.49 10.26
N ILE A 91 2.21 -2.47 9.42
CA ILE A 91 2.93 -3.65 9.88
C ILE A 91 4.42 -3.40 10.11
N THR A 92 5.00 -2.38 9.47
CA THR A 92 6.45 -2.09 9.53
C THR A 92 7.07 -2.12 10.95
N PRO A 93 6.50 -1.49 12.00
CA PRO A 93 7.08 -1.55 13.34
C PRO A 93 6.93 -2.92 14.05
N GLY A 94 6.08 -3.82 13.53
CA GLY A 94 5.76 -5.11 14.13
C GLY A 94 5.88 -6.28 13.16
N ALA A 95 6.67 -6.11 12.09
CA ALA A 95 6.89 -7.14 11.09
C ALA A 95 7.72 -8.28 11.67
#